data_AF-A0A822GA98-F1
#
_entry.id   AF-A0A822GA98-F1
#
_cell.length_a   1.000
_cell.length_b   1.000
_cell.length_c   1.000
_cell.angle_alpha   90.00
_cell.angle_beta   90.00
_cell.angle_gamma   90.00
#
_symmetry.space_group_name_H-M   'P 1'
#
loop_
_entity.id
_entity.type
_entity.pdbx_description
1 polymer ?
#
loop_
_entity_poly.entity_id
_entity_poly.type
_entity_poly.pdbx_seq_one_letter_code
_entity_poly.pdbx_strand_id
1 'polypeptide(L)'
;MSSNELEPLKQCHGQLISVNSFFSTSTNKQKTLSFLNLSDTTSNFESVLFEIDADPLVDITKPFADISPHSAYPGEAEILFMLGSIFRLKSIERSSDSH
;
A
#
# COMPACT_ATOMS: atom_id res chain seq x y z
N MET A 1 -9.67 2.26 -5.13
CA MET A 1 -9.88 3.60 -4.53
C MET A 1 -10.95 4.31 -5.33
N SER A 2 -11.91 5.00 -4.70
CA SER A 2 -12.94 5.69 -5.48
C SER A 2 -12.36 6.90 -6.22
N SER A 3 -12.96 7.29 -7.33
CA SER A 3 -12.50 8.48 -8.09
C SER A 3 -12.49 9.74 -7.23
N ASN A 4 -13.46 9.89 -6.32
CA ASN A 4 -13.56 11.03 -5.41
C ASN A 4 -12.44 11.08 -4.36
N GLU A 5 -11.85 9.94 -4.00
CA GLU A 5 -10.68 9.87 -3.11
C GLU A 5 -9.38 10.08 -3.87
N LEU A 6 -9.30 9.56 -5.10
CA LEU A 6 -8.09 9.59 -5.91
C LEU A 6 -7.76 10.99 -6.43
N GLU A 7 -8.77 11.77 -6.86
CA GLU A 7 -8.52 13.12 -7.40
C GLU A 7 -7.89 14.09 -6.39
N PRO A 8 -8.37 14.19 -5.13
CA PRO A 8 -7.68 14.97 -4.10
C PRO A 8 -6.26 14.44 -3.83
N LEU A 9 -6.09 13.11 -3.79
CA LEU A 9 -4.80 12.48 -3.50
C LEU A 9 -3.72 12.86 -4.53
N LYS A 10 -4.10 12.97 -5.81
CA LYS A 10 -3.21 13.46 -6.90
C LYS A 10 -2.65 14.86 -6.66
N GLN A 11 -3.35 15.70 -5.91
CA GLN A 11 -2.92 17.06 -5.56
C GLN A 11 -2.02 17.12 -4.31
N CYS A 12 -1.89 16.00 -3.58
CA CYS A 12 -1.15 15.92 -2.32
C CYS A 12 0.34 15.54 -2.50
N HIS A 13 0.93 15.76 -3.67
CA HIS A 13 2.34 15.46 -3.91
C HIS A 13 3.24 16.12 -2.86
N GLY A 14 4.10 15.32 -2.22
CA GLY A 14 5.00 15.75 -1.14
C GLY A 14 4.34 15.87 0.24
N GLN A 15 3.02 15.75 0.34
CA GLN A 15 2.30 15.83 1.62
C GLN A 15 2.32 14.50 2.38
N LEU A 16 1.89 14.55 3.63
CA LEU A 16 1.74 13.39 4.50
C LEU A 16 0.31 12.84 4.41
N ILE A 17 0.19 11.52 4.31
CA ILE A 17 -1.06 10.78 4.38
C ILE A 17 -1.01 9.84 5.58
N SER A 18 -2.13 9.69 6.29
CA SER A 18 -2.26 8.76 7.40
C SER A 18 -3.34 7.74 7.11
N VAL A 19 -3.14 6.52 7.60
CA VAL A 19 -4.13 5.44 7.53
C VAL A 19 -4.74 5.20 8.91
N ASN A 20 -6.06 5.10 8.98
CA ASN A 20 -6.80 4.92 10.24
C ASN A 20 -7.06 3.45 10.59
N SER A 21 -6.41 2.53 9.88
CA SER A 21 -6.50 1.09 10.06
C SER A 21 -5.10 0.49 9.99
N PHE A 22 -4.95 -0.76 10.42
CA PHE A 22 -3.76 -1.54 10.05
C PHE A 22 -3.63 -1.59 8.53
N PHE A 23 -2.42 -1.45 8.03
CA PHE A 23 -2.16 -1.46 6.61
C PHE A 23 -1.30 -2.67 6.27
N SER A 24 -1.96 -3.73 5.80
CA SER A 24 -1.33 -4.97 5.37
C SER A 24 -0.71 -4.77 4.00
N THR A 25 0.55 -5.15 3.88
CA THR A 25 1.36 -5.00 2.67
C THR A 25 2.23 -6.23 2.46
N SER A 26 2.83 -6.37 1.29
CA SER A 26 3.68 -7.51 0.97
C SER A 26 5.00 -7.04 0.37
N THR A 27 6.10 -7.68 0.75
CA THR A 27 7.39 -7.53 0.04
C THR A 27 7.42 -8.28 -1.29
N ASN A 28 6.44 -9.17 -1.54
CA ASN A 28 6.31 -9.92 -2.78
C ASN A 28 5.38 -9.19 -3.77
N LYS A 29 5.98 -8.47 -4.72
CA LYS A 29 5.26 -7.73 -5.76
C LYS A 29 4.27 -8.60 -6.56
N GLN A 30 4.61 -9.85 -6.87
CA GLN A 30 3.71 -10.74 -7.62
C GLN A 30 2.46 -11.08 -6.82
N LYS A 31 2.60 -11.27 -5.51
CA LYS A 31 1.46 -11.48 -4.61
C LYS A 31 0.58 -10.22 -4.58
N THR A 32 1.16 -9.04 -4.43
CA THR A 32 0.41 -7.77 -4.45
C THR A 32 -0.35 -7.56 -5.77
N LEU A 33 0.27 -7.86 -6.91
CA LEU A 33 -0.40 -7.80 -8.22
C LEU A 33 -1.57 -8.80 -8.33
N SER A 34 -1.44 -9.98 -7.75
CA SER A 34 -2.54 -10.96 -7.74
C SER A 34 -3.78 -10.42 -7.01
N PHE A 35 -3.61 -9.62 -5.95
CA PHE A 35 -4.73 -8.98 -5.24
C PHE A 35 -5.43 -7.91 -6.10
N LEU A 36 -4.68 -7.17 -6.92
CA LEU A 36 -5.23 -6.17 -7.83
C LEU A 36 -6.03 -6.80 -8.98
N ASN A 37 -5.62 -7.98 -9.44
CA ASN A 37 -6.31 -8.70 -10.52
C ASN A 37 -7.57 -9.43 -10.06
N LEU A 38 -7.75 -9.60 -8.74
CA LEU A 38 -8.94 -10.21 -8.14
C LEU A 38 -10.05 -9.20 -7.85
N SER A 39 -9.76 -7.89 -7.88
CA SER A 39 -10.76 -6.87 -7.61
C SER A 39 -11.55 -6.54 -8.87
N ASP A 40 -12.87 -6.76 -8.82
CA ASP A 40 -13.78 -6.26 -9.85
C ASP A 40 -13.77 -4.73 -9.83
N THR A 41 -13.12 -4.11 -10.82
CA THR A 41 -13.16 -2.67 -11.02
C THR A 41 -14.58 -2.28 -11.47
N THR A 42 -15.42 -1.89 -10.52
CA THR A 42 -16.69 -1.24 -10.84
C THR A 42 -16.42 0.18 -11.36
N SER A 43 -17.38 0.78 -12.09
CA SER A 43 -17.19 2.06 -12.77
C SER A 43 -16.70 3.23 -11.90
N ASN A 44 -16.80 3.11 -10.57
CA ASN A 44 -16.48 4.18 -9.63
C ASN A 44 -15.18 3.94 -8.84
N PHE A 45 -14.50 2.81 -9.07
CA PHE A 45 -13.29 2.44 -8.35
C PHE A 45 -12.14 2.15 -9.32
N GLU A 46 -10.98 2.70 -9.01
CA GLU A 46 -9.72 2.47 -9.71
C GLU A 46 -8.84 1.50 -8.90
N SER A 47 -8.16 0.58 -9.60
CA SER A 47 -7.12 -0.26 -9.01
C SER A 47 -5.87 0.56 -8.72
N VAL A 48 -5.36 0.47 -7.50
CA VAL A 48 -4.21 1.27 -7.03
C VAL A 48 -3.18 0.35 -6.39
N LEU A 49 -1.95 0.41 -6.89
CA LEU A 49 -0.79 -0.21 -6.27
C LEU A 49 -0.07 0.83 -5.41
N PHE A 50 0.12 0.54 -4.13
CA PHE A 50 0.99 1.33 -3.25
C PHE A 50 2.39 0.73 -3.24
N GLU A 51 3.39 1.53 -3.57
CA GLU A 51 4.80 1.19 -3.37
C GLU A 51 5.31 2.01 -2.17
N ILE A 52 5.81 1.31 -1.15
CA ILE A 52 6.22 1.92 0.12
C ILE A 52 7.71 1.66 0.32
N ASP A 53 8.45 2.75 0.46
CA ASP A 53 9.85 2.74 0.85
C ASP A 53 9.91 2.79 2.38
N ALA A 54 10.32 1.68 2.99
CA ALA A 54 10.37 1.50 4.44
C ALA A 54 11.71 0.88 4.86
N ASP A 55 12.55 1.69 5.50
CA ASP A 55 13.85 1.22 6.03
C ASP A 55 13.69 0.79 7.50
N PRO A 56 13.88 -0.50 7.83
CA PRO A 56 13.75 -1.00 9.20
C PRO A 56 14.86 -0.52 10.15
N LEU A 57 15.89 0.16 9.64
CA LEU A 57 17.05 0.64 10.40
C LEU A 57 16.98 2.13 10.78
N VAL A 58 16.07 2.89 10.18
CA VAL A 58 16.05 4.37 10.29
C VAL A 58 15.42 4.87 11.60
N ASP A 59 14.67 4.04 12.33
CA ASP A 59 13.85 4.53 13.45
C ASP A 59 13.94 3.65 14.72
N ILE A 60 13.89 4.29 15.88
CA ILE A 60 13.82 3.64 17.20
C ILE A 60 12.43 3.04 17.39
N THR A 61 11.40 3.71 16.88
CA THR A 61 10.04 3.19 16.82
C THR A 61 9.82 2.51 15.49
N LYS A 62 9.51 1.20 15.48
CA LYS A 62 9.18 0.48 14.27
C LYS A 62 7.67 0.51 14.06
N PRO A 63 7.12 1.35 13.15
CA PRO A 63 5.68 1.41 12.92
C PRO A 63 5.16 0.22 12.11
N PHE A 64 6.03 -0.70 11.71
CA PHE A 64 5.69 -1.92 10.98
C PHE A 64 6.50 -3.11 11.46
N ALA A 65 6.00 -4.31 11.16
CA ALA A 65 6.68 -5.57 11.44
C ALA A 65 6.45 -6.58 10.33
N ASP A 66 7.45 -7.45 10.11
CA ASP A 66 7.28 -8.68 9.34
C ASP A 66 6.52 -9.70 10.20
N ILE A 67 5.31 -10.04 9.76
CA ILE A 67 4.45 -11.01 10.44
C ILE A 67 4.34 -12.32 9.69
N SER A 68 5.04 -12.46 8.57
CA SER A 68 5.14 -13.71 7.80
C SER A 68 5.48 -14.93 8.66
N PRO A 69 6.40 -14.85 9.66
CA PRO A 69 6.71 -16.00 10.53
C PRO A 69 5.54 -16.48 11.40
N HIS A 70 4.53 -15.63 11.61
CA HIS A 70 3.38 -15.90 12.48
C HIS A 70 2.06 -15.95 11.71
N SER A 71 2.10 -15.71 10.40
CA SER A 71 0.92 -15.69 9.54
C SER A 71 0.46 -17.10 9.17
N ALA A 72 -0.86 -17.28 9.02
CA ALA A 72 -1.43 -18.48 8.42
C ALA A 72 -1.03 -18.62 6.93
N TYR A 73 -0.53 -17.55 6.32
CA TYR A 73 -0.10 -17.49 4.92
C TYR A 73 1.33 -16.94 4.78
N PRO A 74 2.37 -17.69 5.19
CA PRO A 74 3.77 -17.18 5.16
C PRO A 74 4.25 -16.76 3.76
N GLY A 75 3.71 -17.35 2.70
CA GLY A 75 4.04 -17.02 1.32
C GLY A 75 3.57 -15.63 0.87
N GLU A 76 2.74 -14.94 1.66
CA GLU A 76 2.34 -13.57 1.38
C GLU A 76 3.45 -12.57 1.71
N ALA A 77 4.47 -12.97 2.47
CA ALA A 77 5.59 -12.11 2.85
C ALA A 77 5.09 -10.76 3.43
N GLU A 78 4.15 -10.87 4.38
CA GLU A 78 3.35 -9.78 4.88
C GLU A 78 4.14 -8.86 5.82
N ILE A 79 4.11 -7.57 5.51
CA ILE A 79 4.55 -6.48 6.38
C ILE A 79 3.32 -5.73 6.84
N LEU A 80 3.09 -5.70 8.15
CA LEU A 80 1.94 -5.03 8.74
C LEU A 80 2.35 -3.69 9.33
N PHE A 81 1.77 -2.61 8.82
CA PHE A 81 1.92 -1.27 9.40
C PHE A 81 0.83 -1.02 10.45
N MET A 82 1.23 -0.41 11.57
CA MET A 82 0.35 -0.03 12.68
C MET A 82 -0.68 1.02 12.24
N LEU A 83 -1.84 0.99 12.89
CA LEU A 83 -2.81 2.08 12.77
C LEU A 83 -2.16 3.43 13.09
N GLY A 84 -2.53 4.47 12.34
CA GLY A 84 -1.94 5.80 12.50
C GLY A 84 -0.55 5.95 11.87
N SER A 85 -0.05 4.95 11.14
CA SER A 85 1.16 5.11 10.33
C SER A 85 1.00 6.26 9.33
N ILE A 86 2.06 7.07 9.22
CA ILE A 86 2.11 8.25 8.37
C ILE A 86 3.10 8.00 7.24
N PHE A 87 2.67 8.26 6.01
CA PHE A 87 3.48 8.10 4.81
C PHE A 87 3.62 9.45 4.11
N ARG A 88 4.77 9.68 3.48
CA ARG A 88 4.96 10.83 2.60
C ARG A 88 4.67 10.40 1.16
N LEU A 89 3.70 11.06 0.53
CA LEU A 89 3.35 10.80 -0.86
C LEU A 89 4.44 11.34 -1.78
N LYS A 90 5.27 10.46 -2.35
CA LYS A 90 6.37 10.85 -3.25
C LYS A 90 5.90 11.11 -4.68
N SER A 91 5.10 10.22 -5.25
CA SER A 91 4.57 10.35 -6.61
C SER A 91 3.26 9.56 -6.77
N ILE A 92 2.50 9.90 -7.81
CA ILE A 92 1.37 9.12 -8.29
C ILE A 92 1.50 9.01 -9.80
N GLU A 93 1.53 7.79 -10.30
CA GLU A 93 1.74 7.49 -11.71
C GLU A 93 0.64 6.56 -12.19
N ARG A 94 0.17 6.79 -13.42
CA ARG A 94 -0.77 5.86 -14.07
C ARG A 94 0.07 4.84 -14.84
N SER A 95 0.14 3.61 -14.34
CA SER A 95 0.77 2.53 -15.11
C SER A 95 -0.10 2.22 -16.33
N SER A 96 0.51 2.24 -17.51
CA SER A 96 -0.10 1.83 -18.77
C SER A 96 0.18 0.36 -19.07
N ASP A 97 0.31 -0.48 -18.04
CA ASP A 97 0.50 -1.92 -18.21
C ASP A 97 -0.69 -2.51 -18.96
N SER A 98 -0.50 -2.57 -20.27
CA SER A 98 -1.25 -3.38 -21.21
C SER A 98 -0.71 -4.80 -20.98
N HIS A 99 -1.53 -5.67 -20.41
CA HIS A 99 -1.24 -7.11 -20.39
C HIS A 99 -1.12 -7.65 -21.82
#